data_AF-A0A8J2LT92-F1
#
_entry.id   AF-A0A8J2LT92-F1
#
_cell.length_a   1.000
_cell.length_b   1.000
_cell.length_c   1.000
_cell.angle_alpha   90.00
_cell.angle_beta   90.00
_cell.angle_gamma   90.00
#
_symmetry.space_group_name_H-M   'P 1'
#
loop_
_entity.id
_entity.type
_entity.pdbx_description
1 polymer ?
#
loop_
_entity_poly.entity_id
_entity_poly.type
_entity_poly.pdbx_seq_one_letter_code
_entity_poly.pdbx_strand_id
1 'polypeptide(L)'
;MRYCVTVGRGMEPFVKKQLEQIRDVKIDETIMEGKILFDASNSNNLYSLRCAERLFLVSAYETIDRIWSKRQLFDKLFTLCDGNSLLNSTCETAFNCLLHCGGPTPSRTFRVSLKATGKWRRKIDVEKLSASIARRIKQISGFSRSLRFAAIEICVHLSEKYIFIGIPITRERLSQRCYLLKNSLRSTVIDAMLSMANIQDGDIVADLTCGSSSILLQAAHDFQDRGSYIFSFLKETLN
;
A
#
# COMPACT_ATOMS: atom_id res chain seq x y z
N MET A 1 -8.99 -14.25 0.94
CA MET A 1 -9.21 -12.91 1.54
C MET A 1 -9.04 -11.86 0.47
N ARG A 2 -9.67 -10.69 0.62
CA ARG A 2 -9.56 -9.62 -0.37
C ARG A 2 -8.47 -8.64 0.02
N TYR A 3 -7.57 -8.40 -0.91
CA TYR A 3 -6.42 -7.52 -0.76
C TYR A 3 -6.46 -6.38 -1.76
N CYS A 4 -5.72 -5.33 -1.44
CA CYS A 4 -5.46 -4.23 -2.35
C CYS A 4 -4.02 -3.77 -2.23
N VAL A 5 -3.37 -3.51 -3.35
CA VAL A 5 -2.10 -2.79 -3.38
C VAL A 5 -2.30 -1.41 -3.94
N THR A 6 -1.70 -0.41 -3.29
CA THR A 6 -1.55 0.91 -3.90
C THR A 6 -0.31 0.91 -4.80
N VAL A 7 -0.38 1.59 -5.93
CA VAL A 7 0.69 1.65 -6.92
C VAL A 7 0.92 3.08 -7.40
N GLY A 8 2.16 3.38 -7.77
CA GLY A 8 2.48 4.62 -8.47
C GLY A 8 1.86 4.64 -9.87
N ARG A 9 1.59 5.83 -10.41
CA ARG A 9 1.09 5.97 -11.78
C ARG A 9 2.06 5.33 -12.78
N GLY A 10 1.55 4.48 -13.66
CA GLY A 10 2.33 3.77 -14.66
C GLY A 10 2.93 2.45 -14.15
N MET A 11 2.84 2.16 -12.85
CA MET A 11 3.36 0.91 -12.26
C MET A 11 2.33 -0.23 -12.27
N GLU A 12 1.08 0.07 -12.64
CA GLU A 12 -0.02 -0.90 -12.69
C GLU A 12 0.34 -2.17 -13.50
N PRO A 13 0.94 -2.08 -14.72
CA PRO A 13 1.24 -3.27 -15.52
C PRO A 13 2.30 -4.17 -14.86
N PHE A 14 3.32 -3.56 -14.23
CA PHE A 14 4.37 -4.30 -13.55
C PHE A 14 3.84 -5.07 -12.35
N VAL A 15 3.02 -4.42 -11.53
CA VAL A 15 2.40 -5.06 -10.36
C VAL A 15 1.42 -6.15 -10.80
N LYS A 16 0.66 -5.94 -11.88
CA LYS A 16 -0.22 -6.98 -12.44
C LYS A 16 0.57 -8.22 -12.84
N LYS A 17 1.67 -8.05 -13.59
CA LYS A 17 2.57 -9.15 -13.97
C LYS A 17 3.15 -9.86 -12.75
N GLN A 18 3.54 -9.12 -11.71
CA GLN A 18 4.03 -9.70 -10.45
C GLN A 18 2.96 -10.53 -9.72
N LEU A 19 1.72 -10.03 -9.68
CA LEU A 19 0.59 -10.74 -9.06
C LEU A 19 0.21 -12.02 -9.83
N GLU A 20 0.25 -11.99 -11.16
CA GLU A 20 -0.03 -13.16 -12.02
C GLU A 20 0.99 -14.30 -11.82
N GLN A 21 2.20 -13.99 -11.34
CA GLN A 21 3.23 -14.98 -11.01
C GLN A 21 3.02 -15.65 -9.64
N ILE A 22 2.16 -15.09 -8.79
CA ILE A 22 1.86 -15.64 -7.46
C ILE A 22 0.71 -16.64 -7.58
N ARG A 23 0.92 -17.86 -7.09
CA ARG A 23 -0.14 -18.89 -7.04
C ARG A 23 -1.30 -18.42 -6.17
N ASP A 24 -2.52 -18.82 -6.54
CA ASP A 24 -3.76 -18.54 -5.81
C ASP A 24 -4.11 -17.05 -5.69
N VAL A 25 -3.68 -16.22 -6.66
CA VAL A 25 -4.09 -14.83 -6.79
C VAL A 25 -5.08 -14.67 -7.94
N LYS A 26 -6.23 -14.06 -7.65
CA LYS A 26 -7.23 -13.67 -8.65
C LYS A 26 -7.37 -12.15 -8.68
N ILE A 27 -6.88 -11.52 -9.73
CA ILE A 27 -6.90 -10.06 -9.90
C ILE A 27 -8.30 -9.64 -10.38
N ASP A 28 -8.86 -8.57 -9.79
CA ASP A 28 -10.08 -7.97 -10.32
C ASP A 28 -9.78 -7.23 -11.63
N GLU A 29 -10.65 -7.37 -12.63
CA GLU A 29 -10.47 -6.73 -13.95
C GLU A 29 -10.42 -5.20 -13.89
N THR A 30 -10.95 -4.62 -12.81
CA THR A 30 -11.10 -3.17 -12.65
C THR A 30 -9.89 -2.58 -11.91
N ILE A 31 -8.87 -2.17 -12.66
CA ILE A 31 -7.74 -1.37 -12.14
C ILE A 31 -8.22 0.07 -11.92
N MET A 32 -8.11 0.62 -10.71
CA MET A 32 -8.67 1.94 -10.38
C MET A 32 -7.63 2.86 -9.75
N GLU A 33 -7.40 4.04 -10.34
CA GLU A 33 -6.63 5.18 -9.80
C GLU A 33 -5.52 4.82 -8.79
N GLY A 34 -4.53 4.03 -9.22
CA GLY A 34 -3.40 3.63 -8.38
C GLY A 34 -3.73 2.60 -7.30
N LYS A 35 -4.76 1.78 -7.49
CA LYS A 35 -5.14 0.62 -6.67
C LYS A 35 -5.44 -0.57 -7.57
N ILE A 36 -4.92 -1.73 -7.16
CA ILE A 36 -5.24 -3.02 -7.75
C ILE A 36 -5.86 -3.87 -6.65
N LEU A 37 -7.09 -4.33 -6.86
CA LEU A 37 -7.78 -5.24 -5.97
C LEU A 37 -7.64 -6.67 -6.50
N PHE A 38 -7.49 -7.62 -5.57
CA PHE A 38 -7.32 -9.02 -5.89
C PHE A 38 -7.69 -9.88 -4.69
N ASP A 39 -8.07 -11.12 -4.95
CA ASP A 39 -8.27 -12.14 -3.93
C ASP A 39 -7.03 -13.03 -3.85
N ALA A 40 -6.61 -13.36 -2.62
CA ALA A 40 -5.51 -14.28 -2.37
C ALA A 40 -5.78 -15.17 -1.16
N SER A 41 -5.26 -16.39 -1.20
CA SER A 41 -5.36 -17.36 -0.09
C SER A 41 -4.34 -17.10 1.02
N ASN A 42 -3.13 -16.64 0.67
CA ASN A 42 -2.03 -16.40 1.62
C ASN A 42 -1.43 -15.00 1.41
N SER A 43 -1.08 -14.33 2.51
CA SER A 43 -0.45 -13.01 2.49
C SER A 43 1.08 -13.02 2.37
N ASN A 44 1.75 -14.14 2.69
CA ASN A 44 3.22 -14.19 2.80
C ASN A 44 3.93 -13.81 1.49
N ASN A 45 3.45 -14.31 0.36
CA ASN A 45 4.04 -14.02 -0.94
C ASN A 45 3.77 -12.58 -1.41
N LEU A 46 2.76 -11.91 -0.85
CA LEU A 46 2.38 -10.55 -1.25
C LEU A 46 3.38 -9.49 -0.76
N TYR A 47 4.17 -9.78 0.27
CA TYR A 47 5.24 -8.89 0.73
C TYR A 47 6.41 -8.82 -0.26
N SER A 48 6.49 -9.74 -1.23
CA SER A 48 7.53 -9.75 -2.26
C SER A 48 7.24 -8.82 -3.45
N LEU A 49 6.08 -8.15 -3.47
CA LEU A 49 5.69 -7.25 -4.56
C LEU A 49 6.58 -6.00 -4.58
N ARG A 50 7.46 -5.92 -5.59
CA ARG A 50 8.50 -4.88 -5.67
C ARG A 50 8.02 -3.55 -6.27
N CYS A 51 7.06 -3.58 -7.20
CA CYS A 51 6.53 -2.38 -7.85
C CYS A 51 5.31 -1.77 -7.13
N ALA A 52 4.93 -2.31 -5.97
CA ALA A 52 3.80 -1.84 -5.16
C ALA A 52 4.26 -0.92 -4.01
N GLU A 53 3.35 -0.08 -3.54
CA GLU A 53 3.63 0.90 -2.48
C GLU A 53 3.26 0.39 -1.08
N ARG A 54 2.03 -0.10 -0.94
CA ARG A 54 1.46 -0.58 0.32
C ARG A 54 0.45 -1.66 0.03
N LEU A 55 0.44 -2.67 0.90
CA LEU A 55 -0.51 -3.78 0.87
C LEU A 55 -1.57 -3.58 1.95
N PHE A 56 -2.82 -3.73 1.57
CA PHE A 56 -4.01 -3.57 2.40
C PHE A 56 -4.84 -4.85 2.42
N LEU A 57 -5.40 -5.17 3.58
CA LEU A 57 -6.63 -5.97 3.67
C LEU A 57 -7.83 -5.07 3.38
N VAL A 58 -8.72 -5.51 2.50
CA VAL A 58 -9.89 -4.72 2.07
C VAL A 58 -11.09 -5.10 2.90
N SER A 59 -11.68 -4.11 3.55
CA SER A 59 -12.96 -4.26 4.25
C SER A 59 -14.13 -3.90 3.34
N ALA A 60 -14.01 -2.80 2.59
CA ALA A 60 -15.06 -2.36 1.68
C ALA A 60 -14.46 -1.66 0.46
N TYR A 61 -15.08 -1.91 -0.69
CA TYR A 61 -14.83 -1.19 -1.91
C TYR A 61 -16.14 -1.01 -2.67
N GLU A 62 -16.53 0.24 -2.90
CA GLU A 62 -17.81 0.56 -3.53
C GLU A 62 -17.58 1.62 -4.60
N THR A 63 -18.09 1.36 -5.80
CA THR A 63 -18.13 2.40 -6.84
C THR A 63 -19.25 3.38 -6.54
N ILE A 64 -19.02 4.66 -6.81
CA ILE A 64 -20.02 5.70 -6.57
C ILE A 64 -20.30 6.49 -7.85
N ASP A 65 -21.53 6.99 -7.96
CA ASP A 65 -21.91 7.88 -9.03
C ASP A 65 -21.41 9.32 -8.74
N ARG A 66 -20.94 9.98 -9.78
CA ARG A 66 -20.51 11.39 -9.75
C ARG A 66 -21.62 12.33 -9.28
N ILE A 67 -22.89 11.96 -9.39
CA ILE A 67 -24.03 12.80 -9.02
C ILE A 67 -24.32 12.74 -7.50
N TRP A 68 -23.70 11.82 -6.76
CA TRP A 68 -24.00 11.64 -5.33
C TRP A 68 -23.90 12.92 -4.51
N SER A 69 -24.90 13.11 -3.65
CA SER A 69 -24.94 14.13 -2.62
C SER A 69 -24.03 13.76 -1.44
N LYS A 70 -23.68 14.77 -0.63
CA LYS A 70 -22.89 14.56 0.59
C LYS A 70 -23.58 13.62 1.58
N ARG A 71 -24.92 13.69 1.66
CA ARG A 71 -25.72 12.84 2.54
C ARG A 71 -25.64 11.37 2.11
N GLN A 72 -25.89 11.08 0.84
CA GLN A 72 -25.81 9.70 0.30
C GLN A 72 -24.42 9.08 0.51
N LEU A 73 -23.36 9.87 0.30
CA LEU A 73 -22.00 9.43 0.59
C LEU A 73 -21.80 9.06 2.06
N PHE A 74 -22.28 9.90 2.98
CA PHE A 74 -22.12 9.67 4.41
C PHE A 74 -22.96 8.47 4.86
N ASP A 75 -24.21 8.38 4.42
CA ASP A 75 -25.09 7.27 4.74
C ASP A 75 -24.44 5.95 4.32
N LYS A 76 -23.97 5.83 3.06
CA LYS A 76 -23.26 4.64 2.58
C LYS A 76 -21.98 4.39 3.36
N LEU A 77 -21.16 5.41 3.64
CA LEU A 77 -19.91 5.27 4.38
C LEU A 77 -20.14 4.73 5.80
N PHE A 78 -21.15 5.23 6.51
CA PHE A 78 -21.47 4.75 7.84
C PHE A 78 -22.05 3.34 7.81
N THR A 79 -22.86 2.98 6.81
CA THR A 79 -23.30 1.58 6.60
C THR A 79 -22.11 0.63 6.41
N LEU A 80 -21.07 1.04 5.67
CA LEU A 80 -19.86 0.24 5.50
C LEU A 80 -19.01 0.12 6.78
N CYS A 81 -19.24 0.99 7.77
CA CYS A 81 -18.54 0.98 9.05
C CYS A 81 -19.41 0.37 10.19
N ASP A 82 -20.61 -0.10 9.89
CA ASP A 82 -21.53 -0.66 10.89
C ASP A 82 -21.12 -2.09 11.31
N GLY A 83 -21.68 -2.59 12.41
CA GLY A 83 -21.24 -3.85 13.04
C GLY A 83 -21.47 -5.12 12.21
N ASN A 84 -22.40 -5.07 11.26
CA ASN A 84 -22.66 -6.16 10.32
C ASN A 84 -21.71 -6.15 9.11
N SER A 85 -20.82 -5.15 9.01
CA SER A 85 -19.86 -5.05 7.92
C SER A 85 -18.68 -6.00 8.11
N LEU A 86 -17.97 -6.27 7.00
CA LEU A 86 -16.70 -6.99 6.99
C LEU A 86 -15.59 -6.26 7.77
N LEU A 87 -15.82 -5.04 8.25
CA LEU A 87 -14.79 -4.23 8.91
C LEU A 87 -14.25 -4.88 10.18
N ASN A 88 -15.13 -5.42 11.03
CA ASN A 88 -14.70 -6.03 12.29
C ASN A 88 -13.83 -7.26 12.03
N SER A 89 -14.26 -8.18 11.16
CA SER A 89 -13.47 -9.37 10.80
C SER A 89 -12.15 -9.01 10.11
N THR A 90 -12.15 -7.95 9.28
CA THR A 90 -10.93 -7.42 8.66
C THR A 90 -9.98 -6.84 9.71
N CYS A 91 -10.50 -6.11 10.70
CA CYS A 91 -9.70 -5.59 11.82
C CYS A 91 -9.10 -6.72 12.65
N GLU A 92 -9.86 -7.75 13.01
CA GLU A 92 -9.36 -8.93 13.73
C GLU A 92 -8.25 -9.62 12.94
N THR A 93 -8.45 -9.82 11.64
CA THR A 93 -7.43 -10.40 10.76
C THR A 93 -6.17 -9.53 10.75
N ALA A 94 -6.32 -8.21 10.61
CA ALA A 94 -5.18 -7.29 10.59
C ALA A 94 -4.44 -7.26 11.94
N PHE A 95 -5.16 -7.28 13.06
CA PHE A 95 -4.58 -7.42 14.39
C PHE A 95 -3.76 -8.70 14.48
N ASN A 96 -4.30 -9.84 14.03
CA ASN A 96 -3.55 -11.09 14.00
C ASN A 96 -2.30 -10.96 13.12
N CYS A 97 -2.40 -10.45 11.89
CA CYS A 97 -1.23 -10.27 11.03
C CYS A 97 -0.14 -9.38 11.64
N LEU A 98 -0.51 -8.30 12.34
CA LEU A 98 0.42 -7.27 12.78
C LEU A 98 0.94 -7.44 14.21
N LEU A 99 0.26 -8.24 15.04
CA LEU A 99 0.56 -8.42 16.47
C LEU A 99 1.26 -9.73 16.81
N HIS A 100 1.60 -10.58 15.82
CA HIS A 100 2.37 -11.83 16.02
C HIS A 100 3.85 -11.62 16.41
N CYS A 101 4.17 -10.59 17.20
CA CYS A 101 5.49 -10.43 17.83
C CYS A 101 5.29 -10.36 19.35
N GLY A 102 5.78 -11.40 20.04
CA GLY A 102 5.51 -11.70 21.46
C GLY A 102 5.84 -10.58 22.45
N GLY A 103 4.86 -9.72 22.70
CA GLY A 103 4.80 -8.77 23.80
C GLY A 103 3.50 -8.94 24.61
N PRO A 104 3.40 -8.34 25.81
CA PRO A 104 2.24 -8.49 26.69
C PRO A 104 0.99 -7.97 25.97
N THR A 105 -0.12 -8.73 26.06
CA THR A 105 -1.45 -8.46 25.47
C THR A 105 -1.50 -7.22 24.57
N PRO A 106 -1.39 -7.38 23.24
CA PRO A 106 -1.31 -6.24 22.37
C PRO A 106 -2.60 -5.42 22.50
N SER A 107 -2.45 -4.19 23.00
CA SER A 107 -3.56 -3.26 23.14
C SER A 107 -4.21 -3.08 21.77
N ARG A 108 -5.46 -3.55 21.63
CA ARG A 108 -6.27 -3.51 20.40
C ARG A 108 -6.65 -2.07 20.08
N THR A 109 -5.64 -1.33 19.63
CA THR A 109 -5.68 0.09 19.38
C THR A 109 -5.74 0.37 17.90
N PHE A 110 -6.59 1.32 17.51
CA PHE A 110 -6.72 1.71 16.12
C PHE A 110 -6.74 3.23 15.97
N ARG A 111 -6.38 3.68 14.78
CA ARG A 111 -6.63 5.03 14.28
C ARG A 111 -7.38 4.98 12.96
N VAL A 112 -8.08 6.05 12.63
CA VAL A 112 -8.72 6.22 11.32
C VAL A 112 -7.98 7.30 10.55
N SER A 113 -7.57 6.97 9.33
CA SER A 113 -6.93 7.88 8.40
C SER A 113 -7.84 8.07 7.21
N LEU A 114 -8.40 9.27 7.06
CA LEU A 114 -9.30 9.58 5.96
C LEU A 114 -8.58 10.45 4.92
N LYS A 115 -8.72 10.09 3.65
CA LYS A 115 -8.26 10.90 2.51
C LYS A 115 -9.43 11.13 1.56
N ALA A 116 -9.71 12.39 1.26
CA ALA A 116 -10.67 12.78 0.24
C ALA A 116 -9.97 13.38 -0.98
N THR A 117 -10.41 13.01 -2.18
CA THR A 117 -9.92 13.53 -3.47
C THR A 117 -11.08 14.11 -4.29
N GLY A 118 -10.76 14.78 -5.40
CA GLY A 118 -11.77 15.35 -6.30
C GLY A 118 -12.68 16.38 -5.63
N LYS A 119 -13.96 16.39 -6.00
CA LYS A 119 -14.98 17.28 -5.39
C LYS A 119 -15.09 17.14 -3.86
N TRP A 120 -14.82 15.95 -3.32
CA TRP A 120 -15.00 15.67 -1.89
C TRP A 120 -13.96 16.35 -1.02
N ARG A 121 -12.74 16.56 -1.52
CA ARG A 121 -11.67 17.29 -0.81
C ARG A 121 -12.12 18.68 -0.37
N ARG A 122 -12.99 19.33 -1.14
CA ARG A 122 -13.51 20.69 -0.83
C ARG A 122 -14.82 20.67 -0.03
N LYS A 123 -15.54 19.55 0.00
CA LYS A 123 -16.90 19.43 0.59
C LYS A 123 -16.92 18.74 1.96
N ILE A 124 -15.82 18.10 2.34
CA ILE A 124 -15.71 17.28 3.55
C ILE A 124 -14.61 17.83 4.45
N ASP A 125 -14.98 18.04 5.71
CA ASP A 125 -14.03 18.20 6.81
C ASP A 125 -13.50 16.81 7.17
N VAL A 126 -12.28 16.52 6.71
CA VAL A 126 -11.64 15.20 6.81
C VAL A 126 -11.38 14.81 8.26
N GLU A 127 -11.00 15.76 9.10
CA GLU A 127 -10.68 15.52 10.51
C GLU A 127 -11.96 15.21 11.30
N LYS A 128 -13.02 16.01 11.15
CA LYS A 128 -14.30 15.76 11.82
C LYS A 128 -14.93 14.45 11.36
N LEU A 129 -14.86 14.14 10.07
CA LEU A 129 -15.41 12.89 9.54
C LEU A 129 -14.61 11.68 10.05
N SER A 130 -13.28 11.74 10.01
CA SER A 130 -12.41 10.69 10.55
C SER A 130 -12.71 10.44 12.04
N ALA A 131 -12.82 11.50 12.85
CA ALA A 131 -13.17 11.38 14.27
C ALA A 131 -14.56 10.75 14.49
N SER A 132 -15.52 11.08 13.65
CA SER A 132 -16.89 10.54 13.70
C SER A 132 -16.91 9.04 13.38
N ILE A 133 -16.19 8.62 12.33
CA ILE A 133 -16.02 7.21 11.96
C ILE A 133 -15.32 6.45 13.09
N ALA A 134 -14.22 7.00 13.63
CA ALA A 134 -13.49 6.36 14.73
C ALA A 134 -14.37 6.18 15.97
N ARG A 135 -15.21 7.17 16.31
CA ARG A 135 -16.17 7.05 17.41
C ARG A 135 -17.18 5.93 17.16
N ARG A 136 -17.72 5.83 15.94
CA ARG A 136 -18.69 4.80 15.58
C ARG A 136 -18.08 3.40 15.65
N ILE A 137 -16.89 3.20 15.09
CA ILE A 137 -16.18 1.92 15.14
C ILE A 137 -15.92 1.52 16.60
N LYS A 138 -15.41 2.44 17.43
CA LYS A 138 -15.17 2.19 18.87
C LYS A 138 -16.44 1.70 19.60
N GLN A 139 -17.59 2.29 19.31
CA GLN A 139 -18.86 1.91 19.94
C GLN A 139 -19.30 0.49 19.58
N ILE A 140 -18.95 0.02 18.40
CA ILE A 140 -19.45 -1.24 17.84
C ILE A 140 -18.47 -2.40 18.10
N SER A 141 -17.16 -2.14 18.05
CA SER A 141 -16.13 -3.19 18.12
C SER A 141 -15.48 -3.33 19.49
N GLY A 142 -15.65 -2.36 20.39
CA GLY A 142 -14.94 -2.33 21.67
C GLY A 142 -13.44 -2.03 21.57
N PHE A 143 -12.91 -1.74 20.37
CA PHE A 143 -11.49 -1.41 20.18
C PHE A 143 -11.15 -0.04 20.79
N SER A 144 -9.90 0.14 21.20
CA SER A 144 -9.43 1.40 21.76
C SER A 144 -8.95 2.37 20.67
N ARG A 145 -9.47 3.60 20.66
CA ARG A 145 -8.99 4.64 19.74
C ARG A 145 -7.69 5.25 20.28
N SER A 146 -6.63 5.26 19.49
CA SER A 146 -5.36 5.92 19.81
C SER A 146 -4.82 6.69 18.60
N LEU A 147 -4.45 7.95 18.77
CA LEU A 147 -3.91 8.77 17.67
C LEU A 147 -2.39 8.66 17.53
N ARG A 148 -1.69 8.38 18.65
CA ARG A 148 -0.21 8.34 18.69
C ARG A 148 0.33 6.94 18.43
N PHE A 149 -0.18 5.95 19.17
CA PHE A 149 0.26 4.56 19.10
C PHE A 149 -0.95 3.68 18.81
N ALA A 150 -1.20 3.42 17.54
CA ALA A 150 -2.25 2.53 17.08
C ALA A 150 -1.62 1.28 16.49
N ALA A 151 -2.06 0.11 16.94
CA ALA A 151 -1.64 -1.17 16.38
C ALA A 151 -2.11 -1.34 14.92
N ILE A 152 -3.30 -0.83 14.58
CA ILE A 152 -3.80 -0.83 13.20
C ILE A 152 -4.26 0.56 12.76
N GLU A 153 -4.20 0.81 11.45
CA GLU A 153 -4.70 2.03 10.81
C GLU A 153 -5.83 1.69 9.85
N ILE A 154 -7.04 2.18 10.10
CA ILE A 154 -8.16 2.01 9.18
C ILE A 154 -8.11 3.17 8.19
N CYS A 155 -7.72 2.88 6.95
CA CYS A 155 -7.62 3.85 5.86
C CYS A 155 -8.95 3.95 5.11
N VAL A 156 -9.53 5.15 5.08
CA VAL A 156 -10.73 5.48 4.33
C VAL A 156 -10.36 6.42 3.19
N HIS A 157 -10.55 5.99 1.95
CA HIS A 157 -10.32 6.83 0.77
C HIS A 157 -11.63 7.13 0.07
N LEU A 158 -11.94 8.42 -0.05
CA LEU A 158 -13.12 8.94 -0.73
C LEU A 158 -12.68 9.63 -2.02
N SER A 159 -13.05 9.04 -3.17
CA SER A 159 -12.88 9.64 -4.50
C SER A 159 -14.24 9.96 -5.11
N GLU A 160 -14.26 10.62 -6.26
CA GLU A 160 -15.48 10.85 -7.03
C GLU A 160 -16.03 9.58 -7.68
N LYS A 161 -15.23 8.51 -7.72
CA LYS A 161 -15.55 7.24 -8.37
C LYS A 161 -15.72 6.08 -7.41
N TYR A 162 -15.18 6.17 -6.19
CA TYR A 162 -15.23 5.08 -5.24
C TYR A 162 -15.12 5.51 -3.78
N ILE A 163 -15.58 4.63 -2.89
CA ILE A 163 -15.25 4.56 -1.47
C ILE A 163 -14.38 3.33 -1.26
N PHE A 164 -13.25 3.49 -0.58
CA PHE A 164 -12.38 2.39 -0.19
C PHE A 164 -12.16 2.44 1.32
N ILE A 165 -12.31 1.29 1.98
CA ILE A 165 -11.95 1.07 3.38
C ILE A 165 -11.04 -0.14 3.45
N GLY A 166 -9.84 0.04 3.98
CA GLY A 166 -8.87 -1.03 4.13
C GLY A 166 -7.86 -0.76 5.22
N ILE A 167 -7.15 -1.81 5.63
CA ILE A 167 -6.18 -1.77 6.72
C ILE A 167 -4.82 -2.15 6.12
N PRO A 168 -3.80 -1.27 6.16
CA PRO A 168 -2.49 -1.61 5.69
C PRO A 168 -1.91 -2.68 6.61
N ILE A 169 -1.54 -3.82 6.04
CA ILE A 169 -0.85 -4.91 6.75
C ILE A 169 0.67 -4.79 6.64
N THR A 170 1.13 -3.71 6.00
CA THR A 170 2.54 -3.35 5.86
C THR A 170 2.83 -2.17 6.78
N ARG A 171 3.73 -2.36 7.77
CA ARG A 171 4.12 -1.29 8.73
C ARG A 171 4.86 -0.17 8.02
N GLU A 172 5.82 -0.54 7.17
CA GLU A 172 6.50 0.37 6.24
C GLU A 172 5.99 0.15 4.83
N ARG A 173 6.24 1.10 3.93
CA ARG A 173 5.91 0.92 2.51
C ARG A 173 6.76 -0.21 1.93
N LEU A 174 6.21 -1.02 1.03
CA LEU A 174 6.97 -2.03 0.28
C LEU A 174 8.11 -1.39 -0.55
N SER A 175 7.93 -0.12 -0.90
CA SER A 175 8.93 0.69 -1.60
C SER A 175 10.03 1.27 -0.71
N GLN A 176 9.97 1.04 0.62
CA GLN A 176 10.99 1.50 1.55
C GLN A 176 12.03 0.40 1.75
N ARG A 177 13.27 0.68 1.35
CA ARG A 177 14.40 -0.27 1.40
C ARG A 177 15.51 0.37 2.21
N CYS A 178 15.98 -0.31 3.25
CA CYS A 178 16.95 0.24 4.20
C CYS A 178 18.31 0.58 3.58
N TYR A 179 18.67 -0.08 2.48
CA TYR A 179 19.91 0.15 1.73
C TYR A 179 19.82 1.30 0.70
N LEU A 180 18.64 1.86 0.46
CA LEU A 180 18.49 3.01 -0.43
C LEU A 180 18.55 4.32 0.36
N LEU A 181 19.23 5.32 -0.21
CA LEU A 181 19.33 6.65 0.37
C LEU A 181 17.98 7.38 0.36
N LYS A 182 17.78 8.35 1.27
CA LYS A 182 16.49 9.06 1.43
C LYS A 182 16.05 9.85 0.21
N ASN A 183 16.99 10.32 -0.61
CA ASN A 183 16.77 11.06 -1.86
C ASN A 183 16.87 10.17 -3.11
N SER A 184 16.82 8.85 -2.94
CA SER A 184 16.90 7.91 -4.06
C SER A 184 15.73 8.05 -5.03
N LEU A 185 15.95 7.58 -6.26
CA LEU A 185 14.84 7.19 -7.12
C LEU A 185 13.93 6.22 -6.36
N ARG A 186 12.62 6.34 -6.57
CA ARG A 186 11.65 5.49 -5.86
C ARG A 186 11.86 4.03 -6.26
N SER A 187 11.99 3.14 -5.28
CA SER A 187 12.40 1.76 -5.55
C SER A 187 11.50 1.03 -6.55
N THR A 188 10.19 1.27 -6.50
CA THR A 188 9.22 0.69 -7.45
C THR A 188 9.56 1.01 -8.91
N VAL A 189 10.04 2.22 -9.16
CA VAL A 189 10.48 2.66 -10.50
C VAL A 189 11.77 1.96 -10.87
N ILE A 190 12.70 1.80 -9.91
CA ILE A 190 13.94 1.07 -10.12
C ILE A 190 13.65 -0.38 -10.52
N ASP A 191 12.77 -1.10 -9.82
CA ASP A 191 12.43 -2.48 -10.19
C ASP A 191 11.76 -2.57 -11.56
N ALA A 192 10.92 -1.59 -11.90
CA ALA A 192 10.31 -1.51 -13.22
C ALA A 192 11.39 -1.33 -14.30
N MET A 193 12.37 -0.45 -14.07
CA MET A 193 13.51 -0.24 -14.97
C MET A 193 14.35 -1.50 -15.13
N LEU A 194 14.73 -2.15 -14.02
CA LEU A 194 15.51 -3.39 -14.05
C LEU A 194 14.75 -4.52 -14.76
N SER A 195 13.43 -4.64 -14.52
CA SER A 195 12.58 -5.60 -15.21
C SER A 195 12.47 -5.34 -16.71
N MET A 196 12.52 -4.07 -17.15
CA MET A 196 12.51 -3.74 -18.58
C MET A 196 13.89 -3.93 -19.24
N ALA A 197 14.96 -3.66 -18.50
CA ALA A 197 16.33 -3.86 -18.96
C ALA A 197 16.65 -5.34 -19.21
N ASN A 198 15.91 -6.25 -18.58
CA ASN A 198 16.04 -7.70 -18.75
C ASN A 198 17.49 -8.19 -18.55
N ILE A 199 18.13 -7.70 -17.49
CA ILE A 199 19.52 -8.05 -17.13
C ILE A 199 19.64 -9.56 -16.93
N GLN A 200 20.64 -10.16 -17.58
CA GLN A 200 20.98 -11.57 -17.50
C GLN A 200 22.30 -11.78 -16.73
N ASP A 201 22.57 -13.04 -16.39
CA ASP A 201 23.83 -13.42 -15.77
C ASP A 201 25.01 -13.13 -16.71
N GLY A 202 26.03 -12.46 -16.18
CA GLY A 202 27.22 -12.05 -16.93
C GLY A 202 27.10 -10.69 -17.62
N ASP A 203 25.93 -10.05 -17.60
CA ASP A 203 25.78 -8.70 -18.14
C ASP A 203 26.57 -7.67 -17.32
N ILE A 204 27.16 -6.70 -18.02
CA ILE A 204 27.77 -5.53 -17.40
C ILE A 204 26.72 -4.44 -17.30
N VAL A 205 26.43 -4.01 -16.06
CA VAL A 205 25.44 -2.96 -15.79
C VAL A 205 26.17 -1.65 -15.49
N ALA A 206 25.91 -0.63 -16.32
CA ALA A 206 26.45 0.70 -16.16
C ALA A 206 25.32 1.75 -16.10
N ASP A 207 25.36 2.61 -15.09
CA ASP A 207 24.47 3.77 -14.97
C ASP A 207 25.33 5.04 -15.05
N LEU A 208 25.29 5.69 -16.21
CA LEU A 208 26.13 6.85 -16.52
C LEU A 208 25.70 8.12 -15.76
N THR A 209 24.51 8.11 -15.17
CA THR A 209 23.93 9.24 -14.41
C THR A 209 23.45 8.79 -13.04
N CYS A 210 24.26 7.95 -12.37
CA CYS A 210 23.83 7.15 -11.23
C CYS A 210 23.36 7.93 -10.00
N GLY A 211 23.80 9.18 -9.82
CA GLY A 211 23.41 10.01 -8.67
C GLY A 211 23.60 9.29 -7.34
N SER A 212 22.51 9.03 -6.61
CA SER A 212 22.48 8.25 -5.37
C SER A 212 22.73 6.74 -5.55
N SER A 213 23.16 6.31 -6.74
CA SER A 213 23.47 4.94 -7.14
C SER A 213 22.32 3.95 -6.94
N SER A 214 21.08 4.43 -6.92
CA SER A 214 19.95 3.63 -6.46
C SER A 214 19.59 2.47 -7.39
N ILE A 215 19.74 2.67 -8.71
CA ILE A 215 19.56 1.60 -9.70
C ILE A 215 20.62 0.52 -9.53
N LEU A 216 21.88 0.93 -9.41
CA LEU A 216 23.02 0.05 -9.21
C LEU A 216 22.96 -0.71 -7.88
N LEU A 217 22.57 -0.04 -6.78
CA LEU A 217 22.37 -0.67 -5.48
C LEU A 217 21.25 -1.71 -5.52
N GLN A 218 20.16 -1.42 -6.24
CA GLN A 218 19.08 -2.39 -6.40
C GLN A 218 19.51 -3.59 -7.23
N ALA A 219 20.21 -3.35 -8.35
CA ALA A 219 20.76 -4.42 -9.17
C ALA A 219 21.73 -5.29 -8.34
N ALA A 220 22.67 -4.66 -7.62
CA ALA A 220 23.59 -5.37 -6.74
C ALA A 220 22.86 -6.24 -5.72
N HIS A 221 21.80 -5.71 -5.10
CA HIS A 221 20.99 -6.44 -4.14
C HIS A 221 20.27 -7.65 -4.78
N ASP A 222 19.76 -7.49 -6.00
CA ASP A 222 19.04 -8.56 -6.70
C ASP A 222 19.96 -9.64 -7.30
N PHE A 223 21.21 -9.29 -7.60
CA PHE A 223 22.20 -10.15 -8.28
C PHE A 223 23.44 -10.46 -7.42
N GLN A 224 23.31 -10.37 -6.09
CA GLN A 224 24.41 -10.45 -5.11
C GLN A 224 25.32 -11.69 -5.26
N ASP A 225 24.81 -12.81 -5.78
CA ASP A 225 25.54 -14.07 -5.98
C ASP A 225 26.16 -14.25 -7.38
N ARG A 226 26.09 -13.25 -8.28
CA ARG A 226 26.27 -13.47 -9.73
C ARG A 226 27.35 -12.64 -10.43
N GLY A 227 28.42 -12.26 -9.72
CA GLY A 227 29.68 -11.79 -10.35
C GLY A 227 29.54 -10.54 -11.24
N SER A 228 28.56 -9.67 -10.97
CA SER A 228 28.32 -8.49 -11.79
C SER A 228 29.29 -7.37 -11.45
N TYR A 229 30.00 -6.83 -12.45
CA TYR A 229 30.80 -5.61 -12.29
C TYR A 229 29.87 -4.40 -12.43
N ILE A 230 29.65 -3.71 -11.32
CA ILE A 230 28.76 -2.55 -11.23
C ILE A 230 29.64 -1.31 -11.15
N PHE A 231 29.68 -0.52 -12.22
CA PHE A 231 30.47 0.70 -12.27
C PHE A 231 29.60 1.91 -11.92
N SER A 232 30.04 2.66 -10.91
CA SER A 232 29.51 3.99 -10.59
C SER A 232 30.55 5.02 -10.99
N PHE A 233 30.22 5.92 -11.93
CA PHE A 233 31.06 7.07 -12.24
C PHE A 233 30.74 8.18 -11.24
N LEU A 234 31.41 8.16 -10.10
CA LEU A 234 31.50 9.34 -9.23
C LEU A 234 32.40 10.35 -9.95
N LYS A 235 31.81 11.47 -10.36
CA LYS A 235 32.57 12.63 -10.78
C LYS A 235 33.27 13.17 -9.54
N GLU A 236 34.57 12.91 -9.38
CA GLU A 236 35.39 13.67 -8.43
C GLU A 236 35.21 15.14 -8.77
N THR A 237 34.53 15.89 -7.90
CA THR A 237 34.67 17.33 -7.87
C THR A 237 36.08 17.63 -7.38
N LEU A 238 37.03 17.65 -8.31
CA LEU A 238 38.25 18.41 -8.16
C LEU A 238 37.85 19.89 -8.06
N ASN A 239 37.86 20.41 -6.83
CA ASN A 239 38.04 21.82 -6.48
C ASN A 239 38.60 21.89 -5.07
#